data_AF-A0A2A6QXT6-F1
#
_entry.id   AF-A0A2A6QXT6-F1
#
_cell.length_a   1.000
_cell.length_b   1.000
_cell.length_c   1.000
_cell.angle_alpha   90.00
_cell.angle_beta   90.00
_cell.angle_gamma   90.00
#
_symmetry.space_group_name_H-M   'P 1'
#
loop_
_entity.id
_entity.type
_entity.pdbx_description
1 polymer ?
#
loop_
_entity_poly.entity_id
_entity_poly.type
_entity_poly.pdbx_seq_one_letter_code
_entity_poly.pdbx_strand_id
1 'polypeptide(L)'
;MTSHVLQFTKLSDRDRKAVAPMPNLAEGDQLELRIRRQSGQLQTLSLPASALAPVEALLDHLLRGKRVAVLTEDQELSPTDASTILGISRPLVVLRMDRGDLPFRYVGKHRRAKLKDVLALKAKLDARQKSLDALAEDTEDLIVNHGL
;
A
#
# COMPACT_ATOMS: atom_id res chain seq x y z
N MET A 1 8.14 23.85 -2.91
CA MET A 1 6.94 23.27 -2.30
C MET A 1 7.00 21.76 -2.42
N THR A 2 7.64 21.07 -1.48
CA THR A 2 7.65 19.62 -1.39
C THR A 2 6.28 19.14 -0.91
N SER A 3 5.39 18.77 -1.84
CA SER A 3 4.20 17.99 -1.45
C SER A 3 4.70 16.68 -0.84
N HIS A 4 4.68 16.58 0.49
CA HIS A 4 4.62 15.29 1.16
C HIS A 4 3.24 14.72 0.85
N VAL A 5 3.18 13.94 -0.22
CA VAL A 5 1.95 13.30 -0.71
C VAL A 5 1.54 12.13 0.19
N LEU A 6 2.49 11.55 0.93
CA LEU A 6 2.24 10.48 1.87
C LEU A 6 1.81 11.03 3.23
N GLN A 7 0.54 11.41 3.35
CA GLN A 7 -0.06 11.63 4.67
C GLN A 7 -0.41 10.28 5.29
N PHE A 8 0.40 9.87 6.26
CA PHE A 8 0.16 8.66 7.02
C PHE A 8 -0.70 8.97 8.24
N THR A 9 -1.81 8.27 8.37
CA THR A 9 -2.69 8.33 9.55
C THR A 9 -2.45 7.11 10.44
N LYS A 10 -2.48 7.33 11.76
CA LYS A 10 -2.47 6.28 12.78
C LYS A 10 -3.52 6.63 13.82
N LEU A 11 -4.26 5.64 14.30
CA LEU A 11 -5.17 5.81 15.44
C LEU A 11 -4.38 5.90 16.75
N SER A 12 -4.83 6.78 17.65
CA SER A 12 -4.31 6.78 19.02
C SER A 12 -4.69 5.48 19.74
N ASP A 13 -3.99 5.15 20.83
CA ASP A 13 -4.29 3.95 21.62
C ASP A 13 -5.70 3.98 22.23
N ARG A 14 -6.18 5.19 22.56
CA ARG A 14 -7.54 5.40 23.05
C ARG A 14 -8.57 5.11 21.96
N ASP A 15 -8.33 5.62 20.75
CA ASP A 15 -9.26 5.42 19.63
C ASP A 15 -9.28 3.98 19.16
N ARG A 16 -8.13 3.29 19.14
CA ARG A 16 -8.08 1.85 18.80
C ARG A 16 -8.91 0.98 19.72
N LYS A 17 -8.95 1.29 21.02
CA LYS A 17 -9.77 0.54 21.99
C LYS A 17 -11.27 0.80 21.84
N ALA A 18 -11.66 1.94 21.26
CA ALA A 18 -13.05 2.30 21.05
C ALA A 18 -13.64 1.74 19.75
N VAL A 19 -12.79 1.35 18.78
CA VAL A 19 -13.22 0.80 17.50
C VAL A 19 -13.32 -0.72 17.62
N ALA A 20 -14.54 -1.24 17.48
CA ALA A 20 -14.75 -2.68 17.35
C ALA A 20 -14.17 -3.18 16.02
N PRO A 21 -13.62 -4.41 15.97
CA PRO A 21 -13.25 -5.03 14.70
C PRO A 21 -14.47 -5.12 13.79
N MET A 22 -14.21 -4.99 12.48
CA MET A 22 -15.28 -5.12 11.49
C MET A 22 -15.84 -6.55 11.53
N PRO A 23 -17.16 -6.73 11.66
CA PRO A 23 -17.76 -8.06 11.58
C PRO A 23 -17.65 -8.61 10.16
N ASN A 24 -17.65 -9.93 10.01
CA ASN A 24 -17.78 -10.55 8.68
C ASN A 24 -19.12 -10.17 8.07
N LEU A 25 -19.08 -9.53 6.91
CA LEU A 25 -20.28 -9.16 6.16
C LEU A 25 -20.81 -10.40 5.41
N ALA A 26 -22.10 -10.66 5.55
CA ALA A 26 -22.82 -11.66 4.79
C ALA A 26 -23.29 -11.12 3.43
N GLU A 27 -23.70 -12.03 2.54
CA GLU A 27 -24.24 -11.66 1.24
C GLU A 27 -25.53 -10.82 1.41
N GLY A 28 -25.51 -9.59 0.91
CA GLY A 28 -26.61 -8.62 1.05
C GLY A 28 -26.40 -7.55 2.13
N ASP A 29 -25.35 -7.65 2.95
CA ASP A 29 -25.02 -6.62 3.94
C ASP A 29 -24.56 -5.32 3.26
N GLN A 30 -24.95 -4.19 3.86
CA GLN A 30 -24.58 -2.85 3.40
C GLN A 30 -23.77 -2.11 4.46
N LEU A 31 -22.70 -1.46 4.04
CA LEU A 31 -21.88 -0.63 4.90
C LEU A 31 -22.30 0.83 4.77
N GLU A 32 -22.57 1.48 5.91
CA GLU A 32 -22.95 2.88 5.98
C GLU A 32 -21.93 3.69 6.81
N LEU A 33 -21.55 4.86 6.31
CA LEU A 33 -20.81 5.85 7.07
C LEU A 33 -21.78 6.87 7.66
N ARG A 34 -21.79 6.99 8.99
CA ARG A 34 -22.61 7.97 9.71
C ARG A 34 -21.76 9.16 10.14
N ILE A 35 -22.17 10.35 9.73
CA ILE A 35 -21.54 11.62 10.05
C ILE A 35 -22.48 12.38 11.00
N ARG A 36 -22.03 12.58 12.23
CA ARG A 36 -22.72 13.46 13.18
C ARG A 36 -22.19 14.88 13.04
N ARG A 37 -23.02 15.79 12.53
CA ARG A 37 -22.68 17.22 12.39
C ARG A 37 -22.75 17.92 13.76
N GLN A 38 -22.06 19.05 13.87
CA GLN A 38 -22.11 19.90 15.07
C GLN A 38 -23.53 20.42 15.38
N SER A 39 -24.38 20.56 14.35
CA SER A 39 -25.79 20.91 14.47
C SER A 39 -26.66 19.80 15.10
N GLY A 40 -26.09 18.64 15.41
CA GLY A 40 -26.81 17.46 15.88
C GLY A 40 -27.43 16.64 14.75
N GLN A 41 -27.40 17.13 13.50
CA GLN A 41 -27.91 16.38 12.35
C GLN A 41 -27.03 15.15 12.06
N LEU A 42 -27.69 14.02 11.85
CA LEU A 42 -27.04 12.79 11.41
C LEU A 42 -27.19 12.67 9.90
N GLN A 43 -26.07 12.48 9.20
CA GLN A 43 -26.04 12.20 7.78
C GLN A 43 -25.48 10.80 7.57
N THR A 44 -26.17 9.98 6.77
CA THR A 44 -25.73 8.63 6.43
C THR A 44 -25.30 8.59 4.96
N LEU A 45 -24.15 7.97 4.70
CA LEU A 45 -23.62 7.72 3.36
C LEU A 45 -23.54 6.20 3.16
N SER A 46 -24.26 5.68 2.16
CA SER A 46 -24.14 4.27 1.76
C SER A 46 -22.86 4.09 0.94
N LEU A 47 -22.06 3.07 1.27
CA LEU A 47 -20.85 2.71 0.54
C LEU A 47 -21.18 1.65 -0.53
N PRO A 48 -20.65 1.79 -1.76
CA PRO A 48 -20.81 0.76 -2.77
C PRO A 48 -20.05 -0.50 -2.38
N ALA A 49 -20.48 -1.66 -2.89
CA ALA A 49 -19.84 -2.96 -2.60
C ALA A 49 -18.33 -2.97 -2.92
N SER A 50 -17.91 -2.23 -3.95
CA SER A 50 -16.49 -2.09 -4.32
C SER A 50 -15.63 -1.38 -3.27
N ALA A 51 -16.23 -0.58 -2.38
CA ALA A 51 -15.54 0.12 -1.31
C ALA A 51 -15.37 -0.73 -0.04
N LEU A 52 -16.04 -1.90 0.06
CA LEU A 52 -16.00 -2.75 1.25
C LEU A 52 -14.58 -3.24 1.54
N ALA A 53 -13.95 -3.94 0.59
CA ALA A 53 -12.62 -4.51 0.78
C ALA A 53 -11.53 -3.45 1.10
N PRO A 54 -11.48 -2.28 0.42
CA PRO A 54 -10.57 -1.21 0.82
C PRO A 54 -10.79 -0.67 2.23
N VAL A 55 -12.05 -0.49 2.65
CA VAL A 55 -12.38 0.02 4.00
C VAL A 55 -12.03 -1.01 5.07
N GLU A 56 -12.31 -2.29 4.83
CA GLU A 56 -11.93 -3.38 5.73
C GLU A 56 -10.41 -3.44 5.93
N ALA A 57 -9.64 -3.43 4.83
CA ALA A 57 -8.18 -3.43 4.89
C ALA A 57 -7.63 -2.20 5.63
N LEU A 58 -8.21 -1.02 5.38
CA LEU A 58 -7.87 0.22 6.10
C LEU A 58 -8.10 0.06 7.61
N LEU A 59 -9.28 -0.41 8.02
CA LEU A 59 -9.64 -0.58 9.43
C LEU A 59 -8.77 -1.62 10.12
N ASP A 60 -8.53 -2.79 9.50
CA ASP A 60 -7.65 -3.83 10.04
C ASP A 60 -6.25 -3.29 10.33
N HIS A 61 -5.66 -2.56 9.37
CA HIS A 61 -4.35 -1.96 9.55
C HIS A 61 -4.32 -0.92 10.67
N LEU A 62 -5.32 -0.05 10.74
CA LEU A 62 -5.42 0.97 11.80
C LEU A 62 -5.59 0.34 13.19
N LEU A 63 -6.42 -0.70 13.32
CA LEU A 63 -6.64 -1.44 14.57
C LEU A 63 -5.38 -2.15 15.06
N ARG A 64 -4.58 -2.70 14.13
CA ARG A 64 -3.26 -3.27 14.44
C ARG A 64 -2.20 -2.20 14.77
N GLY A 65 -2.55 -0.92 14.77
CA GLY A 65 -1.64 0.18 15.05
C GLY A 65 -0.67 0.49 13.92
N LYS A 66 -0.91 -0.03 12.72
CA LYS A 66 -0.13 0.30 11.52
C LYS A 66 -0.49 1.70 11.05
N ARG A 67 0.46 2.33 10.35
CA ARG A 67 0.25 3.61 9.65
C ARG A 67 -0.32 3.29 8.28
N VAL A 68 -1.36 4.01 7.87
CA VAL A 68 -1.99 3.84 6.54
C VAL A 68 -1.93 5.14 5.77
N ALA A 69 -1.74 5.06 4.46
CA ALA A 69 -1.84 6.17 3.51
C ALA A 69 -2.79 5.77 2.37
N VAL A 70 -3.60 6.72 1.92
CA VAL A 70 -4.50 6.56 0.76
C VAL A 70 -3.91 7.32 -0.41
N LEU A 71 -3.75 6.66 -1.55
CA LEU A 71 -3.14 7.22 -2.75
C LEU A 71 -3.97 6.86 -3.98
N THR A 72 -3.92 7.70 -4.99
CA THR A 72 -4.50 7.42 -6.31
C THR A 72 -3.42 6.90 -7.27
N GLU A 73 -3.82 6.15 -8.29
CA GLU A 73 -2.86 5.51 -9.21
C GLU A 73 -1.99 6.50 -10.01
N ASP A 74 -2.56 7.65 -10.38
CA ASP A 74 -1.86 8.73 -11.09
C ASP A 74 -1.03 9.63 -10.17
N GLN A 75 -1.01 9.34 -8.87
CA GLN A 75 -0.24 10.09 -7.91
C GLN A 75 1.25 10.04 -8.25
N GLU A 76 1.87 11.21 -8.24
CA GLU A 76 3.30 11.34 -8.50
C GLU A 76 4.12 11.17 -7.25
N LEU A 77 5.16 10.35 -7.37
CA LEU A 77 6.03 9.93 -6.30
C LEU A 77 7.46 10.40 -6.55
N SER A 78 8.12 10.84 -5.50
CA SER A 78 9.57 11.05 -5.55
C SER A 78 10.31 9.72 -5.60
N PRO A 79 11.59 9.70 -6.02
CA PRO A 79 12.42 8.51 -5.88
C PRO A 79 12.50 8.00 -4.44
N THR A 80 12.37 8.90 -3.45
CA THR A 80 12.32 8.52 -2.03
C THR A 80 11.03 7.78 -1.70
N ASP A 81 9.86 8.30 -2.11
CA ASP A 81 8.57 7.63 -1.88
C ASP A 81 8.52 6.26 -2.58
N ALA A 82 8.99 6.21 -3.83
CA ALA A 82 9.10 4.96 -4.57
C ALA A 82 10.04 3.96 -3.89
N SER A 83 11.12 4.42 -3.26
CA SER A 83 12.06 3.55 -2.53
C SER A 83 11.40 2.85 -1.34
N THR A 84 10.54 3.57 -0.62
CA THR A 84 9.76 3.01 0.49
C THR A 84 8.78 1.95 0.00
N ILE A 85 8.12 2.16 -1.14
CA ILE A 85 7.17 1.20 -1.71
C ILE A 85 7.89 -0.04 -2.27
N LEU A 86 8.99 0.17 -2.97
CA LEU A 86 9.73 -0.89 -3.63
C LEU A 86 10.56 -1.74 -2.65
N GLY A 87 10.80 -1.24 -1.43
CA GLY A 87 11.66 -1.93 -0.45
C GLY A 87 13.14 -1.93 -0.84
N ILE A 88 13.57 -0.97 -1.66
CA ILE A 88 14.95 -0.85 -2.16
C ILE A 88 15.50 0.55 -1.87
N SER A 89 16.82 0.73 -1.97
CA SER A 89 17.45 2.02 -1.71
C SER A 89 17.10 3.08 -2.79
N ARG A 90 17.03 4.36 -2.40
CA ARG A 90 16.81 5.48 -3.33
C ARG A 90 17.81 5.47 -4.52
N PRO A 91 19.12 5.25 -4.33
CA PRO A 91 20.04 5.15 -5.47
C PRO A 91 19.65 4.05 -6.46
N LEU A 92 19.15 2.90 -5.98
CA LEU A 92 18.69 1.84 -6.86
C LEU A 92 17.42 2.24 -7.62
N VAL A 93 16.49 2.95 -6.99
CA VAL A 93 15.33 3.53 -7.69
C VAL A 93 15.77 4.47 -8.81
N VAL A 94 16.71 5.36 -8.55
CA VAL A 94 17.24 6.29 -9.56
C VAL A 94 17.93 5.52 -10.69
N LEU A 95 18.70 4.48 -10.38
CA LEU A 95 19.31 3.63 -11.39
C LEU A 95 18.26 2.93 -12.28
N ARG A 96 17.16 2.45 -11.69
CA ARG A 96 16.03 1.85 -12.44
C ARG A 96 15.34 2.88 -13.33
N MET A 97 15.20 4.12 -12.86
CA MET A 97 14.70 5.23 -13.68
C MET A 97 15.63 5.51 -14.86
N ASP A 98 16.93 5.67 -14.61
CA ASP A 98 17.92 6.01 -15.64
C ASP A 98 18.09 4.88 -16.68
N ARG A 99 17.86 3.62 -16.28
CA ARG A 99 17.83 2.45 -17.19
C ARG A 99 16.52 2.28 -17.97
N GLY A 100 15.47 3.03 -17.63
CA GLY A 100 14.15 2.91 -18.25
C GLY A 100 13.25 1.82 -17.66
N ASP A 101 13.69 1.11 -16.61
CA ASP A 101 12.88 0.10 -15.91
C ASP A 101 11.70 0.72 -15.17
N LEU A 102 11.84 1.97 -14.72
CA LEU A 102 10.81 2.75 -14.05
C LEU A 102 10.55 4.05 -14.83
N PRO A 103 9.41 4.16 -15.54
CA PRO A 103 9.00 5.40 -16.19
C PRO A 103 8.96 6.56 -15.20
N PHE A 104 9.52 7.70 -15.61
CA PHE A 104 9.50 8.92 -14.83
C PHE A 104 9.45 10.14 -15.75
N ARG A 105 9.07 11.28 -15.17
CA ARG A 105 9.19 12.58 -15.81
C ARG A 105 9.84 13.59 -14.87
N TYR A 106 10.28 14.70 -15.43
CA TYR A 106 10.75 15.83 -14.64
C TYR A 106 9.57 16.75 -14.28
N VAL A 107 9.52 17.15 -13.01
CA VAL A 107 8.72 18.26 -12.50
C VAL A 107 9.70 19.31 -11.98
N GLY A 108 9.95 20.33 -12.80
CA GLY A 108 11.09 21.22 -12.59
C GLY A 108 12.41 20.44 -12.65
N LYS A 109 13.20 20.49 -11.58
CA LYS A 109 14.49 19.77 -11.47
C LYS A 109 14.36 18.37 -10.85
N HIS A 110 13.16 17.94 -10.47
CA HIS A 110 12.96 16.70 -9.72
C HIS A 110 12.31 15.61 -10.56
N ARG A 111 12.79 14.37 -10.41
CA ARG A 111 12.15 13.19 -11.00
C ARG A 111 10.87 12.82 -10.26
N ARG A 112 9.85 12.42 -11.02
CA ARG A 112 8.57 11.91 -10.53
C ARG A 112 8.17 10.67 -11.32
N ALA A 113 7.80 9.60 -10.62
CA ALA A 113 7.18 8.41 -11.21
C ALA A 113 5.71 8.33 -10.76
N LYS A 114 4.84 7.77 -11.60
CA LYS A 114 3.46 7.52 -11.19
C LYS A 114 3.40 6.28 -10.29
N LEU A 115 2.50 6.29 -9.31
CA LEU A 115 2.31 5.15 -8.40
C LEU A 115 2.04 3.84 -9.17
N LYS A 116 1.20 3.88 -10.21
CA LYS A 116 0.92 2.70 -11.03
C LYS A 116 2.18 2.03 -11.61
N ASP A 117 3.15 2.83 -12.03
CA ASP A 117 4.40 2.33 -12.65
C ASP A 117 5.32 1.74 -11.57
N VAL A 118 5.34 2.37 -10.38
CA VAL A 118 6.06 1.86 -9.21
C VAL A 118 5.48 0.51 -8.75
N LEU A 119 4.14 0.39 -8.68
CA LEU A 119 3.48 -0.86 -8.30
C LEU A 119 3.68 -1.96 -9.34
N ALA A 120 3.65 -1.63 -10.63
CA ALA A 120 3.96 -2.57 -11.70
C ALA A 120 5.40 -3.11 -11.61
N LEU A 121 6.37 -2.24 -11.28
CA LEU A 121 7.74 -2.67 -11.02
C LEU A 121 7.83 -3.55 -9.77
N LYS A 122 7.13 -3.20 -8.68
CA LYS A 122 7.09 -4.01 -7.46
C LYS A 122 6.61 -5.43 -7.73
N ALA A 123 5.52 -5.57 -8.47
CA ALA A 123 4.99 -6.88 -8.85
C ALA A 123 6.01 -7.73 -9.61
N LYS A 124 6.76 -7.13 -10.55
CA LYS A 124 7.85 -7.82 -11.27
C LYS A 124 8.99 -8.25 -10.34
N LEU A 125 9.40 -7.39 -9.40
CA LEU A 125 10.45 -7.69 -8.43
C LEU A 125 10.03 -8.82 -7.49
N ASP A 126 8.79 -8.80 -7.00
CA ASP A 126 8.26 -9.82 -6.10
C ASP A 126 8.13 -11.18 -6.78
N ALA A 127 7.67 -11.21 -8.03
CA ALA A 127 7.61 -12.45 -8.81
C ALA A 127 9.02 -13.05 -8.99
N ARG A 128 10.02 -12.20 -9.28
CA ARG A 128 11.41 -12.63 -9.39
C ARG A 128 11.95 -13.15 -8.05
N GLN A 129 11.68 -12.45 -6.94
CA GLN A 129 12.13 -12.89 -5.62
C GLN A 129 11.56 -14.26 -5.28
N LYS A 130 10.25 -14.47 -5.48
CA LYS A 130 9.60 -15.77 -5.28
C LYS A 130 10.24 -16.89 -6.10
N SER A 131 10.59 -16.62 -7.35
CA SER A 131 11.27 -17.63 -8.18
C SER A 131 12.67 -17.97 -7.67
N LEU A 132 13.41 -17.00 -7.12
CA LEU A 132 14.72 -17.24 -6.53
C LEU A 132 14.60 -18.00 -5.21
N ASP A 133 13.60 -17.68 -4.40
CA ASP A 133 13.34 -18.36 -3.13
C ASP A 133 12.99 -19.84 -3.38
N ALA A 134 12.14 -20.13 -4.38
CA ALA A 134 11.81 -21.50 -4.76
C ALA A 134 13.03 -22.30 -5.24
N LEU A 135 13.91 -21.69 -6.05
CA LEU A 135 15.15 -22.35 -6.47
C LEU A 135 16.11 -22.60 -5.30
N ALA A 136 16.15 -21.69 -4.32
CA ALA A 136 16.94 -21.87 -3.11
C ALA A 136 16.41 -23.01 -2.24
N GLU A 137 15.08 -23.10 -2.07
CA GLU A 137 14.40 -24.19 -1.36
C GLU A 137 14.65 -25.54 -2.03
N ASP A 138 14.47 -25.65 -3.35
CA ASP A 138 14.77 -26.86 -4.11
C ASP A 138 16.24 -27.29 -3.95
N THR A 139 17.17 -26.33 -3.94
CA THR A 139 18.61 -26.59 -3.76
C THR A 139 18.90 -27.09 -2.35
N GLU A 140 18.28 -26.50 -1.32
CA GLU A 140 18.43 -26.92 0.07
C GLU A 140 17.86 -28.33 0.29
N ASP A 141 16.70 -28.65 -0.27
CA ASP A 141 16.10 -29.99 -0.24
C ASP A 141 17.00 -31.04 -0.91
N LEU A 142 17.62 -30.70 -2.04
CA LEU A 142 18.57 -31.57 -2.71
C LEU A 142 19.81 -31.85 -1.85
N ILE A 143 20.34 -30.85 -1.16
CA ILE A 143 21.49 -31.01 -0.25
C ILE A 143 21.10 -31.87 0.96
N VAL A 144 19.97 -31.57 1.61
CA VAL A 144 19.56 -32.20 2.87
C VAL A 144 19.06 -33.63 2.67
N ASN A 145 18.23 -33.86 1.65
CA ASN A 145 17.54 -35.15 1.47
C ASN A 145 18.22 -36.05 0.43
N HIS A 146 19.01 -35.48 -0.48
CA HIS A 146 19.59 -36.21 -1.61
C HIS A 146 21.13 -36.15 -1.67
N GLY A 147 21.79 -35.48 -0.72
CA GLY A 147 23.22 -35.62 -0.46
C GLY A 147 24.14 -35.08 -1.55
N LEU A 148 23.77 -33.94 -2.15
CA LEU A 148 24.72 -33.09 -2.88
C LEU A 148 25.58 -32.26 -1.92
#